data_AF-A0A947WRC2-F1
#
_entry.id   AF-A0A947WRC2-F1
#
_cell.length_a   1.000
_cell.length_b   1.000
_cell.length_c   1.000
_cell.angle_alpha   90.00
_cell.angle_beta   90.00
_cell.angle_gamma   90.00
#
_symmetry.space_group_name_H-M   'P 1'
#
loop_
_entity.id
_entity.type
_entity.pdbx_description
1 polymer ?
#
loop_
_entity_poly.entity_id
_entity_poly.type
_entity_poly.pdbx_seq_one_letter_code
_entity_poly.pdbx_strand_id
1 'polypeptide(L)'
;MGVTTLKKAGGSVMVTVPAHVRRSLNLAVGDTVRVAAENGRVVIEPLRVKPHFTLDEILAKCNPDAPLSAEEQAWRDDKPVGGEIW
;
A
#
# COMPACT_ATOMS: atom_id res chain seq x y z
N MET A 1 17.09 16.51 11.05
CA MET A 1 17.04 17.58 10.03
C MET A 1 18.14 17.30 9.01
N GLY A 2 17.82 17.30 7.72
CA GLY A 2 18.80 17.15 6.66
C GLY A 2 18.76 18.37 5.74
N VAL A 3 19.92 18.87 5.34
CA VAL A 3 20.03 19.93 4.33
C VAL A 3 20.22 19.26 2.97
N THR A 4 19.51 19.74 1.96
CA THR A 4 19.65 19.26 0.59
C THR A 4 19.45 20.42 -0.38
N THR A 5 19.97 20.29 -1.59
CA THR A 5 19.88 21.30 -2.63
C THR A 5 18.84 20.91 -3.67
N LEU A 6 18.17 21.91 -4.25
CA LEU A 6 17.29 21.72 -5.38
C LEU A 6 18.13 21.37 -6.62
N LYS A 7 17.69 20.36 -7.37
CA LYS A 7 18.32 19.94 -8.63
C LYS A 7 17.33 20.11 -9.77
N LYS A 8 17.83 20.49 -10.95
CA LYS A 8 17.01 20.59 -12.17
C LYS A 8 16.51 19.19 -12.57
N ALA A 9 15.22 19.10 -12.88
CA ALA A 9 14.54 17.90 -13.36
C ALA A 9 13.57 18.30 -14.49
N GLY A 10 14.09 18.33 -15.72
CA GLY A 10 13.34 18.79 -16.89
C GLY A 10 12.90 20.25 -16.77
N GLY A 11 11.58 20.50 -16.84
CA GLY A 11 10.94 21.79 -16.62
C GLY A 11 10.66 22.12 -15.15
N SER A 12 11.14 21.31 -14.22
CA SER A 12 10.87 21.38 -12.78
C SER A 12 12.15 21.21 -11.95
N VAL A 13 12.03 21.26 -10.62
CA VAL A 13 13.11 20.99 -9.68
C VAL A 13 12.76 19.82 -8.77
N MET A 14 13.77 19.04 -8.38
CA MET A 14 13.64 17.93 -7.45
C MET A 14 14.45 18.18 -6.17
N VAL A 15 13.98 17.59 -5.08
CA VAL A 15 14.63 17.64 -3.77
C VAL A 15 14.92 16.21 -3.31
N THR A 16 16.14 15.95 -2.84
CA THR A 16 16.48 14.61 -2.33
C THR A 16 15.95 14.46 -0.91
N VAL A 17 15.00 13.55 -0.69
CA VAL A 17 14.50 13.25 0.66
C VAL A 17 15.53 12.41 1.42
N PRO A 18 16.08 12.90 2.56
CA PRO A 18 17.03 12.13 3.36
C PRO A 18 16.45 10.81 3.86
N ALA A 19 17.28 9.76 3.96
CA ALA A 19 16.83 8.42 4.33
C ALA A 19 16.07 8.36 5.66
N HIS A 20 16.45 9.17 6.66
CA HIS A 20 15.76 9.23 7.94
C HIS A 20 14.33 9.78 7.80
N VAL A 21 14.14 10.85 7.02
CA VAL A 21 12.81 11.43 6.76
C VAL A 21 11.94 10.44 5.97
N ARG A 22 12.51 9.82 4.93
CA ARG A 22 11.83 8.80 4.13
C ARG A 22 11.33 7.64 5.00
N ARG A 23 12.16 7.13 5.91
CA ARG A 23 11.80 6.04 6.83
C ARG A 23 10.74 6.47 7.86
N SER A 24 10.88 7.64 8.46
CA SER A 24 9.89 8.16 9.43
C SER A 24 8.49 8.31 8.83
N LEU A 25 8.39 8.66 7.54
CA LEU A 25 7.11 8.79 6.82
C LEU A 25 6.67 7.49 6.13
N ASN A 26 7.49 6.44 6.21
CA ASN A 26 7.29 5.15 5.55
C ASN A 26 7.07 5.27 4.02
N LEU A 27 7.82 6.18 3.38
CA LEU A 27 7.75 6.43 1.95
C LEU A 27 8.65 5.45 1.16
N ALA A 28 8.11 4.92 0.08
CA ALA A 28 8.81 4.09 -0.90
C ALA A 28 8.99 4.82 -2.24
N VAL A 29 9.86 4.29 -3.10
CA VAL A 29 9.97 4.76 -4.49
C VAL A 29 8.67 4.43 -5.22
N GLY A 30 8.08 5.42 -5.89
CA GLY A 30 6.80 5.25 -6.58
C GLY A 30 5.56 5.66 -5.75
N ASP A 31 5.71 5.93 -4.46
CA ASP A 31 4.60 6.44 -3.64
C ASP A 31 4.12 7.79 -4.17
N THR A 32 2.80 7.97 -4.18
CA THR A 32 2.18 9.25 -4.52
C THR A 32 2.18 10.17 -3.30
N VAL A 33 2.54 11.44 -3.50
CA VAL A 33 2.55 12.46 -2.46
C VAL A 33 1.78 13.69 -2.90
N ARG A 34 1.17 14.39 -1.95
CA ARG A 34 0.66 15.75 -2.14
C ARG A 34 1.79 16.73 -1.86
N VAL A 35 1.91 17.75 -2.71
CA VAL A 35 2.87 18.85 -2.54
C VAL A 35 2.10 20.16 -2.51
N ALA A 36 2.27 20.92 -1.42
CA ALA A 36 1.62 22.22 -1.23
C ALA A 36 2.63 23.27 -0.76
N ALA A 37 2.32 24.55 -1.01
CA ALA A 37 3.05 25.68 -0.46
C ALA A 37 2.22 26.28 0.68
N GLU A 38 2.73 26.22 1.90
CA GLU A 38 2.06 26.75 3.09
C GLU A 38 3.03 27.57 3.94
N ASN A 39 2.69 28.83 4.20
CA ASN A 39 3.46 29.72 5.07
C ASN A 39 4.96 29.80 4.68
N GLY A 40 5.24 29.90 3.38
CA GLY A 40 6.62 29.96 2.86
C GLY A 40 7.39 28.63 2.92
N ARG A 41 6.72 27.52 3.25
CA ARG A 41 7.29 26.17 3.29
C ARG A 41 6.68 25.30 2.21
N VAL A 42 7.47 24.37 1.69
CA VAL A 42 6.96 23.26 0.89
C VAL A 42 6.57 22.14 1.84
N VAL A 43 5.28 21.80 1.85
CA VAL A 43 4.73 20.70 2.65
C VAL A 43 4.51 19.51 1.73
N ILE A 44 5.08 18.37 2.10
CA ILE A 44 4.97 17.11 1.35
C ILE A 44 4.29 16.09 2.25
N GLU A 45 3.14 15.59 1.82
CA GLU A 45 2.33 14.66 2.59
C GLU A 45 2.15 13.34 1.82
N PRO A 46 2.35 12.18 2.45
CA PRO A 46 2.05 10.89 1.82
C PRO A 46 0.57 10.84 1.43
N LEU A 47 0.28 10.63 0.14
CA LEU A 47 -1.08 10.40 -0.31
C LEU A 47 -1.41 8.93 -0.05
N ARG A 48 -1.85 8.62 1.18
CA ARG A 48 -2.27 7.27 1.57
C ARG A 48 -3.63 6.96 0.95
N VAL A 49 -3.66 6.68 -0.35
CA VAL A 49 -4.85 6.14 -1.03
C VAL A 49 -4.92 4.64 -0.71
N LYS A 50 -5.00 4.27 0.57
CA LYS A 50 -5.48 2.93 0.90
C LYS A 50 -7.00 3.02 0.77
N PRO A 51 -7.62 2.28 -0.17
CA PRO A 51 -9.06 2.16 -0.14
C PRO A 51 -9.46 1.62 1.24
N HIS A 52 -10.25 2.41 1.96
CA HIS A 52 -10.82 1.97 3.22
C HIS A 52 -12.03 1.13 2.83
N PHE A 53 -11.88 -0.19 2.86
CA PHE A 53 -12.99 -1.10 2.63
C PHE A 53 -13.60 -1.47 3.98
N THR A 54 -14.92 -1.36 4.07
CA THR A 54 -15.68 -2.00 5.14
C THR A 54 -15.78 -3.51 4.88
N LEU A 55 -16.06 -4.29 5.94
CA LEU A 55 -16.32 -5.73 5.78
C LEU A 55 -17.45 -5.98 4.78
N ASP A 56 -18.51 -5.15 4.84
CA ASP A 56 -19.65 -5.20 3.93
C ASP A 56 -19.22 -5.03 2.45
N GLU A 57 -18.36 -4.03 2.15
CA GLU A 57 -17.84 -3.81 0.79
C GLU A 57 -16.99 -4.96 0.26
N ILE A 58 -16.31 -5.70 1.14
CA ILE A 58 -15.53 -6.88 0.76
C ILE A 58 -16.50 -8.05 0.50
N LEU A 59 -17.45 -8.29 1.40
CA LEU A 59 -18.43 -9.37 1.27
C LEU A 59 -19.34 -9.20 0.06
N ALA A 60 -19.70 -7.97 -0.31
CA ALA A 60 -20.48 -7.68 -1.52
C ALA A 60 -19.80 -8.14 -2.82
N LYS A 61 -18.48 -8.36 -2.80
CA LYS A 61 -17.71 -8.86 -3.96
C LYS A 61 -17.59 -10.39 -3.97
N CYS A 62 -18.02 -11.07 -2.90
CA CYS A 62 -17.98 -12.51 -2.80
C CYS A 62 -19.30 -13.12 -3.30
N ASN A 63 -19.22 -14.14 -4.14
CA ASN A 63 -20.36 -14.97 -4.49
C ASN A 63 -20.37 -16.20 -3.55
N PRO A 64 -21.30 -16.30 -2.59
CA PRO A 64 -21.35 -17.43 -1.66
C PRO A 64 -21.69 -18.76 -2.35
N ASP A 65 -22.31 -18.71 -3.53
CA ASP A 65 -22.66 -19.88 -4.34
C ASP A 65 -21.63 -20.16 -5.44
N ALA A 66 -20.45 -19.54 -5.36
CA ALA A 66 -19.38 -19.82 -6.31
C ALA A 66 -19.00 -21.31 -6.25
N PRO A 67 -18.97 -22.02 -7.40
CA PRO A 67 -18.55 -23.40 -7.42
C PRO A 67 -17.06 -23.50 -7.05
N LEU A 68 -16.71 -24.52 -6.27
CA LEU A 68 -15.32 -24.80 -5.95
C LEU A 68 -14.56 -25.18 -7.22
N SER A 69 -13.35 -24.65 -7.37
CA SER A 69 -12.42 -25.13 -8.37
C SER A 69 -11.98 -26.56 -8.06
N ALA A 70 -11.41 -27.24 -9.06
CA ALA A 70 -10.87 -28.58 -8.88
C ALA A 70 -9.74 -28.64 -7.84
N GLU A 71 -8.96 -27.56 -7.69
CA GLU A 71 -7.91 -27.46 -6.67
C GLU A 71 -8.51 -27.34 -5.27
N GLU A 72 -9.51 -26.47 -5.09
CA GLU A 72 -10.20 -26.31 -3.80
C GLU A 72 -10.96 -27.58 -3.40
N GLN A 73 -11.56 -28.28 -4.38
CA GLN A 73 -12.20 -29.57 -4.13
C GLN A 73 -11.18 -30.63 -3.72
N ALA A 74 -10.01 -30.69 -4.39
CA ALA A 74 -8.93 -31.60 -4.02
C ALA A 74 -8.39 -31.31 -2.60
N TRP A 75 -8.26 -30.03 -2.21
CA TRP A 75 -7.89 -29.65 -0.84
C TRP A 75 -8.94 -30.05 0.19
N ARG A 76 -10.22 -29.92 -0.15
CA ARG A 76 -11.33 -30.29 0.74
C ARG A 76 -11.44 -31.80 0.93
N ASP A 77 -11.20 -32.57 -0.12
CA ASP A 77 -11.25 -34.03 -0.10
C ASP A 77 -9.93 -34.67 0.38
N ASP A 78 -8.92 -33.85 0.66
CA ASP A 78 -7.63 -34.35 1.11
C ASP A 78 -7.76 -34.96 2.51
N LYS A 79 -7.01 -36.04 2.72
CA LYS A 79 -7.07 -36.77 3.99
C LYS A 79 -6.24 -36.03 5.03
N PRO A 80 -6.65 -36.00 6.30
CA PRO A 80 -5.82 -35.45 7.36
C PRO A 80 -4.47 -36.18 7.37
N VAL A 81 -3.38 -35.43 7.20
CA VAL A 81 -2.00 -35.93 7.24
C VAL A 81 -1.32 -35.69 8.59
N GLY A 82 -2.06 -35.12 9.56
CA GLY A 82 -1.60 -34.82 10.93
C GLY A 82 -2.52 -35.40 12.02
N GLY A 83 -2.28 -35.03 13.29
CA GLY A 83 -3.06 -35.49 14.45
C GLY A 83 -4.37 -34.74 14.69
N GLU A 84 -4.95 -34.16 13.64
CA GLU A 84 -6.18 -33.38 13.71
C GLU A 84 -7.36 -34.33 13.94
N ILE A 85 -7.98 -34.23 15.10
CA ILE A 85 -9.21 -34.95 15.43
C ILE A 85 -10.36 -34.08 14.93
N TRP A 86 -11.15 -34.61 13.98
CA TRP A 86 -12.36 -33.99 13.45
C TRP A 86 -13.57 -34.31 14.32
#